data_AF-A0A7J3ZNB2-F1
#
_entry.id   AF-A0A7J3ZNB2-F1
#
_cell.length_a   1.000
_cell.length_b   1.000
_cell.length_c   1.000
_cell.angle_alpha   90.00
_cell.angle_beta   90.00
_cell.angle_gamma   90.00
#
_symmetry.space_group_name_H-M   'P 1'
#
loop_
_entity.id
_entity.type
_entity.pdbx_description
1 polymer ?
#
loop_
_entity_poly.entity_id
_entity_poly.type
_entity_poly.pdbx_seq_one_letter_code
_entity_poly.pdbx_strand_id
1 'polypeptide(L)'
;MSHHLAVTPRFSSRWGDGMGFSVVAACGIIALSLTFLIASFYLTSLEIYYSFLNREAEIRSEITKYAWNVAISVDSVSLVSENEVEIRVTNQGSIGIPESEFKHLDIIVIYYSRDGGHQIVDYLIYNPLGGEATWRVDLVLTSGTPGETLNPICPCPAAGKGLWDPGETLVIRGTLTSLANTSTSVHAYVSSPWGIGGYK
;
A
#
# COMPACT_ATOMS: atom_id res chain seq x y z
N MET A 1 -9.37 -99.70 -35.89
CA MET A 1 -10.01 -98.63 -36.69
C MET A 1 -11.11 -98.03 -35.82
N SER A 2 -10.87 -96.97 -35.04
CA SER A 2 -10.91 -95.54 -35.43
C SER A 2 -12.34 -95.14 -35.83
N HIS A 3 -13.09 -94.23 -35.20
CA HIS A 3 -12.77 -92.89 -34.70
C HIS A 3 -13.89 -92.34 -33.77
N HIS A 4 -13.48 -91.41 -32.88
CA HIS A 4 -14.19 -90.25 -32.33
C HIS A 4 -15.54 -90.38 -31.61
N LEU A 5 -15.47 -90.36 -30.27
CA LEU A 5 -16.46 -89.70 -29.41
C LEU A 5 -15.89 -88.36 -28.96
N ALA A 6 -16.60 -87.28 -29.29
CA ALA A 6 -16.23 -85.91 -28.98
C ALA A 6 -16.39 -85.63 -27.47
N VAL A 7 -15.31 -85.16 -26.83
CA VAL A 7 -15.34 -84.58 -25.50
C VAL A 7 -15.69 -83.10 -25.66
N THR A 8 -16.90 -82.70 -25.25
CA THR A 8 -17.24 -81.28 -25.06
C THR A 8 -16.69 -80.83 -23.70
N PRO A 9 -15.77 -79.84 -23.63
CA PRO A 9 -15.44 -79.24 -22.36
C PRO A 9 -16.59 -78.33 -21.93
N ARG A 10 -17.17 -78.59 -20.74
CA ARG A 10 -17.94 -77.57 -20.03
C ARG A 10 -16.97 -76.47 -19.62
N PHE A 11 -16.93 -75.38 -20.37
CA PHE A 11 -16.40 -74.13 -19.86
C PHE A 11 -17.32 -73.66 -18.74
N SER A 12 -16.91 -73.84 -17.49
CA SER A 12 -17.50 -73.10 -16.39
C SER A 12 -17.07 -71.64 -16.54
N SER A 13 -18.03 -70.76 -16.78
CA SER A 13 -17.83 -69.31 -16.85
C SER A 13 -17.57 -68.77 -15.43
N ARG A 14 -16.36 -68.96 -14.93
CA ARG A 14 -15.91 -68.40 -13.65
C ARG A 14 -15.19 -67.06 -13.84
N TRP A 15 -15.81 -66.14 -14.58
CA TRP A 15 -15.28 -64.80 -14.85
C TRP A 15 -16.30 -63.67 -14.59
N GLY A 16 -17.48 -63.95 -14.03
CA GLY A 16 -18.50 -62.92 -13.78
C GLY A 16 -18.35 -62.16 -12.46
N ASP A 17 -18.00 -62.87 -11.38
CA ASP A 17 -18.26 -62.34 -10.03
C ASP A 17 -17.16 -61.42 -9.49
N GLY A 18 -15.88 -61.65 -9.86
CA GLY A 18 -14.76 -60.81 -9.39
C GLY A 18 -14.65 -59.44 -10.05
N MET A 19 -15.11 -59.31 -11.29
CA MET A 19 -15.08 -58.04 -12.03
C MET A 19 -16.17 -57.07 -11.56
N GLY A 20 -17.34 -57.56 -11.15
CA GLY A 20 -18.44 -56.73 -10.63
C GLY A 20 -18.09 -56.03 -9.32
N PHE A 21 -17.50 -56.75 -8.36
CA PHE A 21 -17.08 -56.15 -7.08
C PHE A 21 -15.93 -55.16 -7.23
N SER A 22 -15.00 -55.40 -8.16
CA SER A 22 -13.88 -54.50 -8.43
C SER A 22 -14.34 -53.16 -9.03
N VAL A 23 -15.29 -53.19 -9.97
CA VAL A 23 -15.86 -51.97 -10.57
C VAL A 23 -16.64 -51.16 -9.54
N VAL A 24 -17.46 -51.81 -8.71
CA VAL A 24 -18.22 -51.14 -7.63
C VAL A 24 -17.28 -50.49 -6.61
N ALA A 25 -16.22 -51.21 -6.21
CA ALA A 25 -15.20 -50.67 -5.30
C ALA A 25 -14.46 -49.46 -5.91
N ALA A 26 -14.05 -49.55 -7.19
CA ALA A 26 -13.38 -48.45 -7.89
C ALA A 26 -14.28 -47.21 -8.04
N CYS A 27 -15.56 -47.40 -8.39
CA CYS A 27 -16.54 -46.30 -8.44
C CYS A 27 -16.73 -45.65 -7.08
N GLY A 28 -16.77 -46.43 -5.99
CA GLY A 28 -16.85 -45.91 -4.62
C GLY A 28 -15.64 -45.06 -4.24
N ILE A 29 -14.43 -45.51 -4.58
CA ILE A 29 -13.18 -44.77 -4.33
C ILE A 29 -13.15 -43.46 -5.13
N ILE A 30 -13.53 -43.49 -6.40
CA ILE A 30 -13.59 -42.30 -7.27
C ILE A 30 -14.62 -41.31 -6.72
N ALA A 31 -15.81 -41.77 -6.34
CA ALA A 31 -16.86 -40.91 -5.79
C ALA A 31 -16.39 -40.25 -4.49
N LEU A 32 -15.79 -41.00 -3.56
CA LEU A 32 -15.23 -40.46 -2.32
C LEU A 32 -14.12 -39.45 -2.60
N SER A 33 -13.19 -39.77 -3.50
CA SER A 33 -12.09 -38.87 -3.87
C SER A 33 -12.61 -37.56 -4.46
N LEU A 34 -13.65 -37.62 -5.30
CA LEU A 34 -14.29 -36.44 -5.87
C LEU A 34 -15.00 -35.62 -4.79
N THR A 35 -15.68 -36.26 -3.84
CA THR A 35 -16.32 -35.54 -2.73
C THR A 35 -15.30 -34.83 -1.84
N PHE A 36 -14.15 -35.45 -1.54
CA PHE A 36 -13.08 -34.82 -0.79
C PHE A 36 -12.45 -33.65 -1.56
N LEU A 37 -12.27 -33.78 -2.87
CA LEU A 37 -11.74 -32.70 -3.70
C LEU A 37 -12.69 -31.50 -3.73
N ILE A 38 -13.98 -31.75 -3.90
CA ILE A 38 -15.01 -30.71 -3.87
C ILE A 38 -15.04 -30.04 -2.49
N ALA A 39 -15.09 -30.82 -1.41
CA ALA A 39 -15.09 -30.28 -0.05
C ALA A 39 -13.84 -29.44 0.25
N SER A 40 -12.66 -29.89 -0.17
CA SER A 40 -11.41 -29.16 -0.04
C SER A 40 -11.48 -27.81 -0.77
N PHE A 41 -11.95 -27.80 -2.03
CA PHE A 41 -12.11 -26.57 -2.81
C PHE A 41 -13.07 -25.57 -2.15
N TYR A 42 -14.20 -26.05 -1.61
CA TYR A 42 -15.14 -25.19 -0.87
C TYR A 42 -14.51 -24.63 0.41
N LEU A 43 -13.78 -25.43 1.18
CA LEU A 43 -13.12 -24.97 2.40
C LEU A 43 -12.04 -23.93 2.11
N THR A 44 -11.19 -24.15 1.11
CA THR A 44 -10.19 -23.17 0.68
C THR A 44 -10.85 -21.88 0.20
N SER A 45 -11.94 -21.97 -0.58
CA SER A 45 -12.66 -20.78 -1.06
C SER A 45 -13.26 -19.98 0.09
N LEU A 46 -13.82 -20.65 1.10
CA LEU A 46 -14.31 -20.00 2.32
C LEU A 46 -13.19 -19.34 3.11
N GLU A 47 -12.05 -20.01 3.29
CA GLU A 47 -10.88 -19.45 3.99
C GLU A 47 -10.34 -18.19 3.29
N ILE A 48 -10.25 -18.22 1.97
CA ILE A 48 -9.87 -17.04 1.17
C ILE A 48 -10.90 -15.91 1.35
N TYR A 49 -12.19 -16.23 1.32
CA TYR A 49 -13.24 -15.23 1.53
C TYR A 49 -13.19 -14.60 2.93
N TYR A 50 -13.03 -15.41 3.98
CA TYR A 50 -12.90 -14.92 5.34
C TYR A 50 -11.63 -14.09 5.56
N SER A 51 -10.49 -14.51 5.00
CA SER A 51 -9.25 -13.75 5.10
C SER A 51 -9.36 -12.39 4.39
N PHE A 52 -10.03 -12.32 3.24
CA PHE A 52 -10.33 -11.07 2.55
C PHE A 52 -11.21 -10.14 3.40
N LEU A 53 -12.33 -10.66 3.94
CA LEU A 53 -13.23 -9.86 4.79
C LEU A 53 -12.52 -9.33 6.04
N ASN A 54 -11.71 -10.15 6.70
CA ASN A 54 -10.95 -9.75 7.87
C ASN A 54 -9.92 -8.67 7.53
N ARG A 55 -9.25 -8.80 6.37
CA ARG A 55 -8.28 -7.80 5.91
C ARG A 55 -8.92 -6.47 5.58
N GLU A 56 -10.07 -6.47 4.90
CA GLU A 56 -10.87 -5.27 4.64
C GLU A 56 -11.32 -4.59 5.94
N ALA A 57 -11.79 -5.37 6.91
CA ALA A 57 -12.20 -4.85 8.22
C ALA A 57 -11.03 -4.23 8.98
N GLU A 58 -9.85 -4.87 8.96
CA GLU A 58 -8.61 -4.36 9.54
C GLU A 58 -8.19 -3.03 8.91
N ILE A 59 -8.11 -2.97 7.57
CA ILE A 59 -7.76 -1.76 6.83
C ILE A 59 -8.74 -0.62 7.15
N ARG A 60 -10.05 -0.90 7.13
CA ARG A 60 -11.07 0.10 7.47
C ARG A 60 -10.95 0.58 8.91
N SER A 61 -10.68 -0.33 9.84
CA SER A 61 -10.46 0.02 11.25
C SER A 61 -9.23 0.91 11.40
N GLU A 62 -8.12 0.60 10.73
CA GLU A 62 -6.91 1.43 10.73
C GLU A 62 -7.18 2.79 10.12
N ILE A 63 -7.75 2.86 8.90
CA ILE A 63 -8.10 4.13 8.25
C ILE A 63 -9.02 4.95 9.16
N THR A 64 -10.03 4.34 9.76
CA THR A 64 -10.93 5.06 10.67
C THR A 64 -10.16 5.58 11.88
N LYS A 65 -9.36 4.73 12.53
CA LYS A 65 -8.54 5.12 13.68
C LYS A 65 -7.60 6.28 13.35
N TYR A 66 -6.94 6.26 12.18
CA TYR A 66 -6.01 7.29 11.77
C TYR A 66 -6.73 8.55 11.28
N ALA A 67 -7.82 8.44 10.52
CA ALA A 67 -8.56 9.58 9.99
C ALA A 67 -9.13 10.51 11.08
N TRP A 68 -9.48 9.98 12.26
CA TRP A 68 -9.95 10.79 13.39
C TRP A 68 -8.82 11.44 14.20
N ASN A 69 -7.61 10.90 14.10
CA ASN A 69 -6.50 11.25 14.98
C ASN A 69 -5.35 11.97 14.25
N VAL A 70 -5.29 11.87 12.93
CA VAL A 70 -4.33 12.59 12.09
C VAL A 70 -4.98 13.86 11.59
N ALA A 71 -4.31 14.98 11.81
CA ALA A 71 -4.68 16.25 11.20
C ALA A 71 -3.39 16.99 10.85
N ILE A 72 -3.31 17.55 9.65
CA ILE A 72 -2.17 18.35 9.23
C ILE A 72 -2.65 19.71 8.71
N SER A 73 -1.88 20.74 9.02
CA SER A 73 -2.13 22.11 8.58
C SER A 73 -0.95 22.60 7.76
N VAL A 74 -1.22 23.13 6.57
CA VAL A 74 -0.20 23.83 5.78
C VAL A 74 -0.18 25.28 6.25
N ASP A 75 0.86 25.64 7.00
CA ASP A 75 0.94 26.91 7.68
C ASP A 75 1.44 28.02 6.77
N SER A 76 2.36 27.71 5.85
CA SER A 76 2.85 28.64 4.83
C SER A 76 3.49 27.92 3.65
N VAL A 77 3.43 28.57 2.49
CA VAL A 77 4.12 28.16 1.27
C VAL A 77 4.81 29.39 0.70
N SER A 78 6.10 29.29 0.42
CA SER A 78 6.88 30.42 -0.11
C SER A 78 8.02 29.95 -1.00
N LEU A 79 8.28 30.68 -2.08
CA LEU A 79 9.46 30.46 -2.90
C LEU A 79 10.70 30.98 -2.16
N VAL A 80 11.74 30.16 -2.18
CA VAL A 80 13.04 30.45 -1.58
C VAL A 80 13.99 30.94 -2.67
N SER A 81 13.83 30.37 -3.85
CA SER A 81 14.49 30.73 -5.10
C SER A 81 13.52 30.46 -6.26
N GLU A 82 13.99 30.65 -7.50
CA GLU A 82 13.22 30.27 -8.69
C GLU A 82 13.03 28.75 -8.81
N ASN A 83 13.80 27.90 -8.12
CA ASN A 83 13.70 26.44 -8.27
C ASN A 83 13.35 25.70 -6.97
N GLU A 84 13.19 26.43 -5.87
CA GLU A 84 13.00 25.84 -4.55
C GLU A 84 11.84 26.51 -3.81
N VAL A 85 10.99 25.68 -3.21
CA VAL A 85 9.87 26.09 -2.36
C VAL A 85 10.09 25.62 -0.93
N GLU A 86 9.76 26.47 0.02
CA GLU A 86 9.63 26.12 1.44
C GLU A 86 8.14 25.96 1.77
N ILE A 87 7.80 24.81 2.35
CA ILE A 87 6.45 24.51 2.83
C ILE A 87 6.56 24.23 4.33
N ARG A 88 5.76 24.91 5.14
CA ARG A 88 5.66 24.65 6.59
C ARG A 88 4.37 23.91 6.87
N VAL A 89 4.48 22.75 7.49
CA VAL A 89 3.33 21.89 7.77
C VAL A 89 3.37 21.47 9.23
N THR A 90 2.28 21.70 9.96
CA THR A 90 2.15 21.30 11.36
C THR A 90 1.26 20.08 11.53
N ASN A 91 1.70 19.11 12.34
CA ASN A 91 0.86 18.00 12.80
C ASN A 91 -0.07 18.53 13.88
N GLN A 92 -1.34 18.73 13.55
CA GLN A 92 -2.40 19.15 14.48
C GLN A 92 -3.19 17.95 15.01
N GLY A 93 -2.81 16.73 14.63
CA GLY A 93 -3.42 15.50 15.10
C GLY A 93 -3.11 15.21 16.56
N SER A 94 -3.64 14.09 17.04
CA SER A 94 -3.41 13.53 18.37
C SER A 94 -2.34 12.42 18.37
N ILE A 95 -1.79 12.06 17.20
CA ILE A 95 -0.78 11.00 17.05
C ILE A 95 0.41 11.47 16.22
N GLY A 96 1.57 10.86 16.44
CA GLY A 96 2.76 11.10 15.64
C GLY A 96 2.73 10.37 14.29
N ILE A 97 3.38 10.94 13.28
CA ILE A 97 3.54 10.34 11.95
C ILE A 97 4.98 9.84 11.79
N PRO A 98 5.23 8.52 11.67
CA PRO A 98 6.59 8.02 11.59
C PRO A 98 7.31 8.52 10.34
N GLU A 99 8.58 8.86 10.45
CA GLU A 99 9.38 9.31 9.30
C GLU A 99 9.48 8.21 8.21
N SER A 100 9.38 6.94 8.60
CA SER A 100 9.34 5.81 7.67
C SER A 100 8.17 5.86 6.68
N GLU A 101 7.10 6.58 7.05
CA GLU A 101 5.91 6.77 6.24
C GLU A 101 5.98 8.03 5.36
N PHE A 102 7.04 8.84 5.45
CA PHE A 102 7.13 10.09 4.67
C PHE A 102 7.11 9.87 3.16
N LYS A 103 7.62 8.74 2.69
CA LYS A 103 7.51 8.33 1.28
C LYS A 103 6.06 8.15 0.79
N HIS A 104 5.09 8.12 1.70
CA HIS A 104 3.66 8.01 1.44
C HIS A 104 2.92 9.34 1.66
N LEU A 105 3.62 10.44 1.96
CA LEU A 105 3.03 11.77 1.93
C LEU A 105 2.91 12.25 0.48
N ASP A 106 1.76 12.82 0.13
CA ASP A 106 1.57 13.48 -1.16
C ASP A 106 1.84 14.97 -1.00
N ILE A 107 2.76 15.52 -1.80
CA ILE A 107 3.02 16.96 -1.87
C ILE A 107 2.85 17.43 -3.31
N ILE A 108 1.86 18.29 -3.52
CA ILE A 108 1.57 18.89 -4.83
C ILE A 108 1.81 20.39 -4.72
N VAL A 109 2.66 20.95 -5.58
CA VAL A 109 2.97 22.38 -5.62
C VAL A 109 2.43 22.98 -6.90
N ILE A 110 1.71 24.09 -6.76
CA ILE A 110 1.11 24.84 -7.87
C ILE A 110 1.79 26.20 -7.93
N TYR A 111 2.39 26.53 -9.07
CA TYR A 111 3.13 27.77 -9.28
C TYR A 111 3.03 28.22 -10.75
N TYR A 112 3.56 29.39 -11.06
CA TYR A 112 3.64 29.88 -12.43
C TYR A 112 5.08 29.85 -12.93
N SER A 113 5.28 29.35 -14.15
CA SER A 113 6.57 29.36 -14.80
C SER A 113 7.08 30.79 -14.99
N ARG A 114 8.36 31.01 -14.72
CA ARG A 114 9.08 32.22 -15.14
C ARG A 114 9.07 32.34 -16.66
N ASP A 115 9.24 31.21 -17.33
CA ASP A 115 9.35 31.14 -18.78
C ASP A 115 7.96 30.87 -19.38
N GLY A 116 7.29 31.96 -19.76
CA GLY A 116 5.99 31.92 -20.43
C GLY A 116 4.76 32.07 -19.54
N GLY A 117 4.92 32.14 -18.20
CA GLY A 117 3.84 32.55 -17.29
C GLY A 117 2.65 31.59 -17.20
N HIS A 118 2.78 30.35 -17.66
CA HIS A 118 1.75 29.33 -17.53
C HIS A 118 1.82 28.66 -16.16
N GLN A 119 0.67 28.18 -15.67
CA GLN A 119 0.60 27.44 -14.42
C GLN A 119 1.21 26.05 -14.57
N ILE A 120 1.99 25.63 -13.58
CA ILE A 120 2.61 24.31 -13.45
C ILE A 120 2.13 23.68 -12.15
N VAL A 121 1.95 22.36 -12.19
CA VAL A 121 1.57 21.52 -11.05
C VAL A 121 2.61 20.42 -10.92
N ASP A 122 3.46 20.51 -9.90
CA ASP A 122 4.48 19.50 -9.61
C ASP A 122 4.02 18.59 -8.48
N TYR A 123 4.09 17.28 -8.72
CA TYR A 123 4.01 16.27 -7.67
C TYR A 123 5.43 15.96 -7.20
N LEU A 124 5.74 16.28 -5.95
CA LEU A 124 7.07 16.12 -5.40
C LEU A 124 7.21 14.73 -4.76
N ILE A 125 8.25 13.99 -5.15
CA ILE A 125 8.56 12.68 -4.59
C ILE A 125 9.48 12.83 -3.37
N TYR A 126 9.22 12.09 -2.29
CA TYR A 126 10.12 12.12 -1.14
C TYR A 126 11.51 11.60 -1.51
N ASN A 127 12.53 12.42 -1.35
CA ASN A 127 13.92 12.02 -1.51
C ASN A 127 14.80 12.82 -0.55
N PRO A 128 15.32 12.22 0.54
CA PRO A 128 16.13 12.93 1.53
C PRO A 128 17.46 13.44 0.96
N LEU A 129 17.93 12.89 -0.17
CA LEU A 129 19.12 13.37 -0.87
C LEU A 129 18.85 14.60 -1.76
N GLY A 130 17.58 14.92 -2.00
CA GLY A 130 17.15 15.92 -2.97
C GLY A 130 17.27 15.43 -4.42
N GLY A 131 16.98 16.33 -5.35
CA GLY A 131 16.84 16.05 -6.78
C GLY A 131 15.70 16.85 -7.40
N GLU A 132 15.57 16.79 -8.70
CA GLU A 132 14.46 17.42 -9.43
C GLU A 132 13.12 16.77 -9.06
N ALA A 133 12.05 17.56 -8.93
CA ALA A 133 10.71 17.10 -8.57
C ALA A 133 10.67 16.29 -7.26
N THR A 134 11.51 16.68 -6.29
CA THR A 134 11.58 15.99 -5.00
C THR A 134 11.38 16.92 -3.83
N TRP A 135 10.97 16.37 -2.70
CA TRP A 135 10.94 17.08 -1.43
C TRP A 135 11.73 16.34 -0.35
N ARG A 136 12.21 17.11 0.62
CA ARG A 136 12.91 16.62 1.81
C ARG A 136 12.60 17.47 3.03
N VAL A 137 12.84 16.91 4.21
CA VAL A 137 12.83 17.68 5.45
C VAL A 137 14.11 18.49 5.54
N ASP A 138 13.96 19.80 5.79
CA ASP A 138 15.06 20.73 6.06
C ASP A 138 15.28 20.86 7.57
N LEU A 139 14.17 21.03 8.30
CA LEU A 139 14.17 21.26 9.73
C LEU A 139 12.83 20.84 10.35
N VAL A 140 12.86 20.46 11.62
CA VAL A 140 11.66 20.29 12.47
C VAL A 140 11.63 21.39 13.52
N LEU A 141 10.45 21.97 13.75
CA LEU A 141 10.21 22.97 14.77
C LEU A 141 9.27 22.41 15.84
N THR A 142 9.69 22.41 17.09
CA THR A 142 8.81 22.13 18.24
C THR A 142 8.42 23.46 18.87
N SER A 143 7.12 23.77 18.93
CA SER A 143 6.61 25.05 19.46
C SER A 143 7.27 26.30 18.83
N GLY A 144 7.53 26.25 17.52
CA GLY A 144 8.13 27.35 16.76
C GLY A 144 9.64 27.52 16.93
N THR A 145 10.31 26.65 17.71
CA THR A 145 11.77 26.68 17.90
C THR A 145 12.42 25.53 17.13
N PRO A 146 13.56 25.76 16.44
CA PRO A 146 14.32 24.69 15.79
C PRO A 146 14.74 23.56 16.75
N GLY A 147 14.54 22.33 16.29
CA GLY A 147 14.99 21.13 16.98
C GLY A 147 13.85 20.34 17.60
N GLU A 148 14.11 19.04 17.76
CA GLU A 148 13.21 18.06 18.32
C GLU A 148 13.96 17.29 19.41
N THR A 149 13.33 17.06 20.57
CA THR A 149 14.00 16.44 21.73
C THR A 149 13.54 15.01 22.00
N LEU A 150 12.33 14.64 21.58
CA LEU A 150 11.72 13.37 21.96
C LEU A 150 12.05 12.24 20.97
N ASN A 151 11.72 12.41 19.68
CA ASN A 151 11.81 11.36 18.67
C ASN A 151 12.48 11.85 17.36
N PRO A 152 13.70 12.40 17.46
CA PRO A 152 14.28 13.28 16.46
C PRO A 152 14.25 12.71 15.04
N ILE A 153 13.63 13.45 14.13
CA ILE A 153 13.75 13.25 12.69
C ILE A 153 15.11 13.76 12.23
N CYS A 154 15.85 12.94 11.46
CA CYS A 154 17.13 13.35 10.90
C CYS A 154 16.95 13.94 9.50
N PRO A 155 17.17 15.25 9.28
CA PRO A 155 17.18 15.86 7.93
C PRO A 155 18.51 15.52 7.24
N CYS A 156 18.76 14.22 7.03
CA CYS A 156 20.03 13.70 6.59
C CYS A 156 19.84 12.49 5.67
N PRO A 157 20.88 12.06 4.93
CA PRO A 157 20.82 10.87 4.07
C PRO A 157 20.42 9.56 4.80
N ALA A 158 20.60 9.49 6.12
CA ALA A 158 20.20 8.36 6.96
C ALA A 158 18.75 8.48 7.51
N ALA A 159 17.94 9.35 6.89
CA ALA A 159 16.51 9.53 7.12
C ALA A 159 15.73 8.21 7.17
N GLY A 160 14.62 8.23 7.90
CA GLY A 160 13.71 7.11 8.12
C GLY A 160 13.64 6.62 9.58
N LYS A 161 14.15 7.43 10.52
CA LYS A 161 14.08 7.20 11.97
C LYS A 161 13.65 8.48 12.65
N GLY A 162 12.52 8.41 13.31
CA GLY A 162 11.94 9.53 14.04
C GLY A 162 10.43 9.48 13.96
N LEU A 163 9.80 10.43 14.66
CA LEU A 163 8.35 10.54 14.72
C LEU A 163 7.99 12.02 14.62
N TRP A 164 7.20 12.38 13.62
CA TRP A 164 6.66 13.74 13.54
C TRP A 164 5.55 13.88 14.57
N ASP A 165 5.89 14.40 15.74
CA ASP A 165 5.00 14.42 16.90
C ASP A 165 3.90 15.49 16.79
N PRO A 166 2.77 15.31 17.49
CA PRO A 166 1.73 16.32 17.59
C PRO A 166 2.26 17.69 18.04
N GLY A 167 1.86 18.74 17.32
CA GLY A 167 2.26 20.12 17.58
C GLY A 167 3.60 20.53 16.95
N GLU A 168 4.30 19.62 16.28
CA GLU A 168 5.54 19.92 15.57
C GLU A 168 5.28 20.36 14.14
N THR A 169 6.14 21.26 13.64
CA THR A 169 6.11 21.76 12.28
C THR A 169 7.29 21.22 11.48
N LEU A 170 7.03 20.52 10.38
CA LEU A 170 8.03 20.22 9.37
C LEU A 170 8.26 21.44 8.48
N VAL A 171 9.51 21.82 8.33
CA VAL A 171 9.97 22.72 7.27
C VAL A 171 10.46 21.84 6.12
N ILE A 172 9.70 21.86 5.03
CA ILE A 172 9.93 21.04 3.85
C ILE A 172 10.58 21.90 2.76
N ARG A 173 11.63 21.37 2.13
CA ARG A 173 12.23 21.93 0.91
C ARG A 173 11.81 21.09 -0.28
N GLY A 174 11.17 21.72 -1.25
CA GLY A 174 10.80 21.11 -2.52
C GLY A 174 11.60 21.70 -3.67
N THR A 175 12.17 20.85 -4.53
CA THR A 175 12.80 21.27 -5.78
C THR A 175 11.80 21.14 -6.92
N LEU A 176 11.55 22.23 -7.64
CA LEU A 176 10.59 22.31 -8.74
C LEU A 176 11.17 21.75 -10.04
N THR A 177 10.31 21.27 -10.95
CA THR A 177 10.71 20.82 -12.29
C THR A 177 11.08 21.97 -13.22
N SER A 178 10.48 23.14 -12.99
CA SER A 178 10.67 24.34 -13.80
C SER A 178 10.92 25.56 -12.94
N LEU A 179 11.57 26.56 -13.53
CA LEU A 179 11.85 27.81 -12.83
C LEU A 179 10.55 28.60 -12.63
N ALA A 180 10.24 28.89 -11.37
CA ALA A 180 9.08 29.62 -10.92
C ALA A 180 9.28 31.14 -11.04
N ASN A 181 8.19 31.83 -11.36
CA ASN A 181 8.12 33.28 -11.29
C ASN A 181 7.93 33.73 -9.83
N THR A 182 9.00 34.29 -9.24
CA THR A 182 9.02 34.75 -7.84
C THR A 182 8.10 35.93 -7.53
N SER A 183 7.53 36.59 -8.55
CA SER A 183 6.53 37.65 -8.38
C SER A 183 5.08 37.14 -8.24
N THR A 184 4.87 35.84 -8.42
CA THR A 184 3.53 35.21 -8.34
C THR A 184 3.37 34.38 -7.08
N SER A 185 2.12 34.13 -6.68
CA SER A 185 1.85 33.24 -5.55
C SER A 185 2.17 31.79 -5.90
N VAL A 186 2.67 31.07 -4.89
CA VAL A 186 2.87 29.62 -4.91
C VAL A 186 1.92 29.00 -3.89
N HIS A 187 1.39 27.83 -4.24
CA HIS A 187 0.47 27.08 -3.39
C HIS A 187 0.95 25.64 -3.25
N ALA A 188 0.59 24.99 -2.15
CA ALA A 188 0.87 23.58 -1.93
C ALA A 188 -0.31 22.87 -1.29
N TYR A 189 -0.59 21.67 -1.78
CA TYR A 189 -1.38 20.65 -1.10
C TYR A 189 -0.44 19.63 -0.48
N VAL A 190 -0.68 19.31 0.79
CA VAL A 190 0.06 18.26 1.51
C VAL A 190 -0.95 17.29 2.09
N SER A 191 -0.74 15.99 1.87
CA SER A 191 -1.54 14.91 2.46
C SER A 191 -0.68 14.00 3.33
N SER A 192 -1.23 13.60 4.47
CA SER A 192 -0.69 12.54 5.32
C SER A 192 -0.75 11.17 4.62
N PRO A 193 -0.04 10.13 5.12
CA PRO A 193 -0.08 8.78 4.55
C PRO A 193 -1.47 8.13 4.57
N TRP A 194 -2.37 8.69 5.39
CA TRP A 194 -3.75 8.22 5.55
C TRP A 194 -4.78 9.10 4.81
N GLY A 195 -4.33 10.00 3.93
CA GLY A 195 -5.21 10.78 3.05
C GLY A 195 -5.81 12.05 3.66
N ILE A 196 -5.47 12.39 4.90
CA ILE A 196 -5.87 13.67 5.52
C ILE A 196 -4.86 14.75 5.10
N GLY A 197 -5.34 15.83 4.50
CA GLY A 197 -4.48 16.87 3.94
C GLY A 197 -4.93 18.31 4.20
N GLY A 198 -4.05 19.24 3.84
CA GLY A 198 -4.27 20.68 3.89
C GLY A 198 -3.78 21.35 2.62
N TYR A 199 -4.29 22.56 2.36
CA TYR A 199 -3.94 23.36 1.19
C TYR A 199 -3.68 24.80 1.59
N LYS A 200 -2.68 25.44 0.98
CA LYS A 200 -2.42 26.87 1.13
C LYS A 200 -1.79 27.46 -0.11
#